data_AF-A0A6N2XE20-F1
#
_entry.id   AF-A0A6N2XE20-F1
#
_cell.length_a   1.000
_cell.length_b   1.000
_cell.length_c   1.000
_cell.angle_alpha   90.00
_cell.angle_beta   90.00
_cell.angle_gamma   90.00
#
_symmetry.space_group_name_H-M   'P 1'
#
loop_
_entity.id
_entity.type
_entity.pdbx_description
1 polymer ?
#
loop_
_entity_poly.entity_id
_entity_poly.type
_entity_poly.pdbx_seq_one_letter_code
_entity_poly.pdbx_strand_id
1 'polypeptide(L)'
;MSNKMSCDFTGFKDLLERLDEISGDIKPAVNECLEKVHGMITEEAAEAIKKHHLTGDTEKSLIDKPSVEWSGMQAEMNVGFKIRDGGLASIFLMYGTPKIKKDQQLYNAFRGSKMKKRIKEVQEVVIRRHLQISAKKGK
;
A
#
# COMPACT_ATOMS: atom_id res chain seq x y z
N MET A 1 1.77 -1.60 -15.97
CA MET A 1 1.38 -2.53 -14.91
C MET A 1 1.08 -1.70 -13.69
N SER A 2 -0.16 -1.70 -13.20
CA SER A 2 -0.38 -1.30 -11.80
C SER A 2 0.19 -2.44 -10.95
N ASN A 3 0.99 -2.09 -9.95
CA ASN A 3 1.39 -3.09 -8.97
C ASN A 3 0.19 -3.27 -8.05
N LYS A 4 -0.50 -4.42 -8.14
CA LYS A 4 -1.50 -4.81 -7.16
C LYS A 4 -0.78 -5.10 -5.84
N MET A 5 -1.04 -4.31 -4.82
CA MET A 5 -0.69 -4.66 -3.44
C MET A 5 -1.92 -5.27 -2.79
N SER A 6 -1.92 -6.60 -2.68
CA SER A 6 -2.84 -7.32 -1.82
C SER A 6 -2.30 -7.29 -0.39
N CYS A 7 -3.17 -6.95 0.55
CA CYS A 7 -2.87 -7.21 1.96
C CYS A 7 -3.07 -8.71 2.20
N ASP A 8 -1.98 -9.44 2.39
CA ASP A 8 -2.04 -10.85 2.74
C ASP A 8 -2.34 -10.99 4.24
N PHE A 9 -3.60 -11.32 4.53
CA PHE A 9 -4.14 -11.44 5.87
C PHE A 9 -3.99 -12.84 6.48
N THR A 10 -3.33 -13.78 5.79
CA THR A 10 -3.18 -15.17 6.30
C THR A 10 -2.55 -15.23 7.69
N GLY A 11 -1.59 -14.34 8.02
CA GLY A 11 -0.98 -14.27 9.35
C GLY A 11 -1.82 -13.58 10.43
N PHE A 12 -2.95 -12.96 10.06
CA PHE A 12 -3.85 -12.23 10.96
C PHE A 12 -5.21 -12.91 11.08
N LYS A 13 -5.38 -14.12 10.53
CA LYS A 13 -6.68 -14.77 10.38
C LYS A 13 -7.44 -14.87 11.71
N ASP A 14 -6.78 -15.34 12.77
CA ASP A 14 -7.36 -15.45 14.12
C ASP A 14 -7.75 -14.08 14.72
N LEU A 15 -7.03 -13.01 14.36
CA LEU A 15 -7.32 -11.65 14.83
C LEU A 15 -8.48 -11.02 14.05
N LEU A 16 -8.62 -11.36 12.77
CA LEU A 16 -9.71 -10.91 11.92
C LEU A 16 -11.01 -11.65 12.25
N GLU A 17 -10.96 -12.95 12.50
CA GLU A 17 -12.11 -13.74 12.97
C GLU A 17 -12.61 -13.20 14.31
N ARG A 18 -11.72 -12.93 15.27
CA ARG A 18 -12.09 -12.27 16.53
C ARG A 18 -12.64 -10.86 16.34
N LEU A 19 -12.14 -10.11 15.35
CA LEU A 19 -12.67 -8.78 15.05
C LEU A 19 -14.08 -8.89 14.46
N ASP A 20 -14.34 -9.86 13.57
CA ASP A 20 -15.65 -10.08 12.97
C ASP A 20 -16.68 -10.54 14.02
N GLU A 21 -16.27 -11.45 14.91
CA GLU A 21 -17.08 -11.92 16.05
C GLU A 21 -17.45 -10.79 17.03
N ILE A 22 -16.54 -9.84 17.30
CA ILE A 22 -16.73 -8.79 18.31
C ILE A 22 -17.34 -7.50 17.70
N SER A 23 -17.01 -7.18 16.45
CA SER A 23 -17.35 -5.88 15.83
C SER A 23 -18.42 -5.94 14.76
N GLY A 24 -18.66 -7.12 14.15
CA GLY A 24 -19.61 -7.30 13.05
C GLY A 24 -19.28 -6.54 11.74
N ASP A 25 -18.21 -5.73 11.70
CA ASP A 25 -17.76 -5.04 10.50
C ASP A 25 -16.24 -4.75 10.53
N ILE A 26 -15.48 -5.60 9.84
CA ILE A 26 -14.03 -5.49 9.65
C ILE A 26 -13.60 -4.44 8.62
N LYS A 27 -14.53 -3.97 7.79
CA LYS A 27 -14.24 -3.08 6.66
C LYS A 27 -13.58 -1.77 7.08
N PRO A 28 -13.98 -1.09 8.17
CA PRO A 28 -13.33 0.14 8.62
C PRO A 28 -11.85 -0.08 8.97
N ALA A 29 -11.51 -1.20 9.62
CA ALA A 29 -10.13 -1.53 9.98
C ALA A 29 -9.28 -1.81 8.73
N VAL A 30 -9.84 -2.53 7.75
CA VAL A 30 -9.15 -2.83 6.49
C VAL A 30 -8.96 -1.57 5.64
N ASN A 31 -9.98 -0.71 5.55
CA ASN A 31 -9.89 0.56 4.82
C ASN A 31 -8.82 1.48 5.43
N GLU A 32 -8.85 1.69 6.75
CA GLU A 32 -7.83 2.51 7.44
C GLU A 32 -6.43 1.95 7.23
N CYS A 33 -6.29 0.62 7.24
CA CYS A 33 -5.02 -0.03 7.00
C CYS A 33 -4.50 0.23 5.59
N LEU A 34 -5.33 -0.01 4.57
CA LEU A 34 -4.99 0.22 3.17
C LEU A 34 -4.63 1.68 2.92
N GLU A 35 -5.42 2.63 3.41
CA GLU A 35 -5.13 4.07 3.25
C GLU A 35 -3.79 4.48 3.89
N LYS A 36 -3.47 3.98 5.09
CA LYS A 36 -2.17 4.25 5.73
C LYS A 36 -1.00 3.64 4.98
N VAL A 37 -1.16 2.41 4.50
CA VAL A 37 -0.15 1.74 3.69
C VAL A 37 0.07 2.50 2.38
N HIS A 38 -0.99 2.98 1.74
CA HIS A 38 -0.92 3.81 0.55
C HIS A 38 -0.04 5.03 0.79
N GLY A 39 -0.39 5.84 1.80
CA GLY A 39 0.33 7.09 2.10
C GLY A 39 1.81 6.83 2.30
N MET A 40 2.15 5.81 3.09
CA MET A 40 3.54 5.44 3.35
C MET A 40 4.35 5.08 2.08
N ILE A 41 3.76 4.27 1.20
CA ILE A 41 4.42 3.84 -0.03
C ILE A 41 4.54 5.01 -1.00
N THR A 42 3.46 5.77 -1.16
CA THR A 42 3.38 6.90 -2.08
C THR A 42 4.34 8.01 -1.66
N GLU A 43 4.50 8.29 -0.37
CA GLU A 43 5.51 9.22 0.16
C GLU A 43 6.94 8.77 -0.20
N GLU A 44 7.29 7.50 0.07
CA GLU A 44 8.62 7.00 -0.29
C GLU A 44 8.87 7.01 -1.81
N ALA A 45 7.86 6.67 -2.60
CA ALA A 45 7.93 6.68 -4.06
C ALA A 45 8.05 8.10 -4.61
N ALA A 46 7.32 9.06 -4.04
CA ALA A 46 7.37 10.48 -4.40
C ALA A 46 8.76 11.07 -4.14
N GLU A 47 9.39 10.76 -3.01
CA GLU A 47 10.76 11.20 -2.73
C GLU A 47 11.78 10.52 -3.67
N ALA A 48 11.60 9.23 -3.95
CA ALA A 48 12.52 8.50 -4.82
C ALA A 48 12.48 8.96 -6.28
N ILE A 49 11.32 9.42 -6.77
CA ILE A 49 11.16 9.80 -8.18
C ILE A 49 11.70 11.20 -8.49
N LYS A 50 11.78 12.12 -7.52
CA LYS A 50 12.23 13.52 -7.70
C LYS A 50 13.59 13.67 -8.39
N LYS A 51 14.52 12.75 -8.15
CA LYS A 51 15.86 12.79 -8.77
C LYS A 51 15.87 12.36 -10.24
N HIS A 52 14.75 11.83 -10.74
CA HIS A 52 14.52 11.47 -12.14
C HIS A 52 13.65 12.52 -12.86
N HIS A 53 13.57 13.73 -12.32
CA HIS A 53 12.81 14.84 -12.91
C HIS A 53 13.39 15.22 -14.28
N LEU A 54 12.54 15.19 -15.30
CA LEU A 54 12.85 15.69 -16.64
C LEU A 54 11.75 16.63 -17.14
N THR A 55 10.54 16.12 -17.35
CA THR A 55 9.32 16.90 -17.69
C THR A 55 8.32 16.94 -16.55
N GLY A 56 8.49 16.07 -15.54
CA GLY A 56 7.56 15.85 -14.44
C GLY A 56 6.40 14.90 -14.76
N ASP A 57 6.27 14.37 -15.99
CA ASP A 57 5.12 13.51 -16.35
C ASP A 57 5.07 12.22 -15.53
N THR A 58 6.22 11.59 -15.31
CA THR A 58 6.30 10.37 -14.46
C THR A 58 5.88 10.68 -13.03
N GLU A 59 6.29 11.83 -12.48
CA GLU A 59 5.95 12.24 -11.11
C GLU A 59 4.44 12.49 -10.97
N LYS A 60 3.85 13.20 -11.94
CA LYS A 60 2.41 13.46 -12.00
C LYS A 60 1.56 12.20 -12.18
N SER A 61 2.13 11.15 -12.76
CA SER A 61 1.45 9.87 -12.96
C SER A 61 1.35 9.02 -11.68
N LEU A 62 2.01 9.42 -10.59
CA LEU A 62 1.93 8.74 -9.30
C LEU A 62 0.49 8.77 -8.78
N ILE A 63 -0.01 7.62 -8.32
CA ILE A 63 -1.32 7.49 -7.68
C ILE A 63 -1.19 8.06 -6.27
N ASP A 64 -1.68 9.29 -6.10
CA ASP A 64 -1.62 10.07 -4.86
C ASP A 64 -2.85 9.86 -3.97
N LYS A 65 -4.01 9.57 -4.57
CA LYS A 65 -5.27 9.33 -3.89
C LYS A 65 -5.51 7.84 -3.65
N PRO A 66 -5.67 7.39 -2.39
CA PRO A 66 -6.08 6.03 -2.11
C PRO A 66 -7.50 5.79 -2.61
N SER A 67 -7.73 4.62 -3.20
CA SER A 67 -9.06 4.15 -3.60
C SER A 67 -9.16 2.67 -3.25
N VAL A 68 -9.96 2.36 -2.22
CA VAL A 68 -10.19 1.00 -1.77
C VAL A 68 -11.38 0.42 -2.51
N GLU A 69 -11.15 -0.66 -3.23
CA GLU A 69 -12.17 -1.39 -3.97
C GLU A 69 -12.45 -2.72 -3.28
N TRP A 70 -13.73 -3.01 -3.03
CA TRP A 70 -14.17 -4.24 -2.41
C TRP A 70 -14.79 -5.18 -3.46
N SER A 71 -14.31 -6.42 -3.49
CA SER A 71 -14.89 -7.52 -4.25
C SER A 71 -15.21 -8.67 -3.30
N GLY A 72 -16.45 -8.70 -2.80
CA GLY A 72 -16.86 -9.62 -1.74
C GLY A 72 -16.10 -9.33 -0.43
N MET A 73 -15.30 -10.30 0.03
CA MET A 73 -14.49 -10.20 1.24
C MET A 73 -13.05 -9.72 0.96
N GLN A 74 -12.70 -9.47 -0.30
CA GLN A 74 -11.39 -8.98 -0.69
C GLN A 74 -11.42 -7.47 -0.85
N ALA A 75 -10.46 -6.78 -0.23
CA ALA A 75 -10.21 -5.37 -0.43
C ALA A 75 -8.88 -5.18 -1.17
N GLU A 76 -8.90 -4.37 -2.22
CA GLU A 76 -7.73 -4.07 -3.02
C GLU A 76 -7.55 -2.55 -3.15
N MET A 77 -6.31 -2.14 -3.39
CA MET A 77 -5.98 -0.75 -3.61
C MET A 77 -4.82 -0.65 -4.60
N ASN A 78 -4.95 0.29 -5.53
CA ASN A 78 -3.91 0.55 -6.52
C ASN A 78 -2.79 1.40 -5.92
N VAL A 79 -1.54 1.05 -6.25
CA VAL A 79 -0.35 1.83 -5.88
C VAL A 79 0.60 1.96 -7.07
N GLY A 80 1.45 2.98 -7.03
CA GLY A 80 2.48 3.21 -8.05
C GLY A 80 2.03 4.21 -9.10
N PHE A 81 2.38 3.96 -10.37
CA PHE A 81 2.27 4.95 -11.44
C PHE A 81 1.27 4.53 -12.52
N LYS A 82 0.50 5.51 -13.01
CA LYS A 82 -0.43 5.36 -14.13
C LYS A 82 0.33 5.30 -15.44
N ILE A 83 0.48 4.11 -16.02
CA ILE A 83 1.29 3.90 -17.23
C ILE A 83 0.83 4.76 -18.41
N ARG A 84 -0.49 4.89 -18.60
CA ARG A 84 -1.06 5.67 -19.71
C ARG A 84 -0.84 7.17 -19.56
N ASP A 85 -0.60 7.65 -18.34
CA ASP A 85 -0.52 9.07 -18.01
C ASP A 85 0.94 9.50 -17.76
N GLY A 86 1.91 8.86 -18.44
CA GLY A 86 3.35 9.14 -18.29
C GLY A 86 4.10 8.20 -17.34
N GLY A 87 3.41 7.23 -16.72
CA GLY A 87 4.02 6.31 -15.76
C GLY A 87 4.88 5.19 -16.35
N LEU A 88 4.98 5.07 -17.68
CA LEU A 88 5.77 4.00 -18.31
C LEU A 88 7.24 4.03 -17.89
N ALA A 89 7.83 5.22 -17.77
CA ALA A 89 9.23 5.38 -17.36
C ALA A 89 9.51 4.79 -15.97
N SER A 90 8.51 4.79 -15.07
CA SER A 90 8.67 4.25 -13.71
C SER A 90 9.08 2.77 -13.70
N ILE A 91 8.70 1.97 -14.70
CA ILE A 91 9.07 0.56 -14.81
C ILE A 91 10.57 0.43 -15.05
N PHE A 92 11.09 1.21 -16.00
CA PHE A 92 12.52 1.21 -16.33
C PHE A 92 13.37 1.78 -15.20
N LEU A 93 12.84 2.75 -14.46
CA LEU A 93 13.49 3.26 -13.25
C LEU A 93 13.50 2.20 -12.15
N MET A 94 12.40 1.49 -11.93
CA MET A 94 12.27 0.50 -10.86
C MET A 94 13.08 -0.78 -11.11
N TYR A 95 13.17 -1.24 -12.36
CA TYR A 95 13.83 -2.50 -12.70
C TYR A 95 15.17 -2.32 -13.41
N GLY A 96 15.47 -1.12 -13.89
CA GLY A 96 16.64 -0.83 -14.71
C GLY A 96 16.42 -1.22 -16.17
N THR A 97 17.48 -1.02 -16.95
CA THR A 97 17.63 -1.49 -18.33
C THR A 97 18.96 -2.24 -18.43
N PRO A 98 19.26 -2.93 -19.54
CA PRO A 98 20.55 -3.61 -19.70
C PRO A 98 21.78 -2.71 -19.50
N LYS A 99 21.65 -1.39 -19.71
CA LYS A 99 22.74 -0.42 -19.57
C LYS A 99 22.63 0.48 -18.33
N ILE A 100 21.42 0.65 -17.78
CA ILE A 100 21.16 1.56 -16.66
C ILE A 100 20.70 0.74 -15.45
N LYS A 101 21.41 0.88 -14.33
CA LYS A 101 21.01 0.21 -13.08
C LYS A 101 19.67 0.75 -12.59
N LYS A 102 18.90 -0.12 -11.96
CA LYS A 102 17.65 0.27 -11.31
C LYS A 102 17.85 1.31 -10.21
N ASP A 103 16.82 2.10 -10.00
CA ASP A 103 16.71 2.95 -8.83
C ASP A 103 16.35 2.12 -7.59
N GLN A 104 17.34 1.91 -6.72
CA GLN A 104 17.16 1.06 -5.55
C GLN A 104 16.15 1.65 -4.55
N GLN A 105 16.06 2.99 -4.45
CA GLN A 105 15.14 3.65 -3.53
C GLN A 105 13.70 3.50 -4.00
N LEU A 106 13.44 3.76 -5.30
CA LEU A 106 12.13 3.58 -5.90
C LEU A 106 11.70 2.10 -5.88
N TYR A 107 12.63 1.19 -6.16
CA TYR A 107 12.38 -0.26 -6.02
C TYR A 107 12.00 -0.63 -4.59
N ASN A 108 12.71 -0.09 -3.60
CA ASN A 108 12.48 -0.40 -2.19
C ASN A 108 11.14 0.12 -1.68
N ALA A 109 10.65 1.25 -2.18
CA ALA A 109 9.34 1.81 -1.83
C ALA A 109 8.20 0.81 -2.10
N PHE A 110 8.31 -0.03 -3.14
CA PHE A 110 7.29 -1.04 -3.46
C PHE A 110 7.66 -2.47 -3.05
N ARG A 111 8.94 -2.84 -3.11
CA ARG A 111 9.41 -4.24 -2.98
C ARG A 111 10.39 -4.47 -1.83
N GLY A 112 10.83 -3.41 -1.14
CA GLY A 112 11.85 -3.49 -0.10
C GLY A 112 11.39 -4.29 1.12
N SER A 113 12.30 -5.08 1.70
CA SER A 113 12.02 -5.85 2.94
C SER A 113 11.64 -4.94 4.11
N LYS A 114 12.30 -3.77 4.23
CA LYS A 114 11.97 -2.75 5.23
C LYS A 114 10.53 -2.25 5.07
N MET A 115 10.11 -1.93 3.84
CA MET A 115 8.74 -1.51 3.56
C MET A 115 7.74 -2.60 3.94
N LYS A 116 8.00 -3.86 3.54
CA LYS A 116 7.15 -5.00 3.94
C LYS A 116 7.01 -5.13 5.46
N LYS A 117 8.09 -4.89 6.22
CA LYS A 117 8.05 -4.90 7.68
C LYS A 117 7.17 -3.77 8.22
N ARG A 118 7.35 -2.54 7.72
CA ARG A 118 6.52 -1.38 8.11
C ARG A 118 5.02 -1.60 7.81
N ILE A 119 4.70 -2.21 6.67
CA ILE A 119 3.32 -2.56 6.32
C ILE A 119 2.70 -3.51 7.35
N LYS A 120 3.42 -4.55 7.76
CA LYS A 120 2.97 -5.48 8.81
C LYS A 120 2.76 -4.79 10.14
N GLU A 121 3.67 -3.89 10.52
CA GLU A 121 3.55 -3.10 11.76
C GLU A 121 2.30 -2.20 11.73
N VAL A 122 2.02 -1.55 10.60
CA VAL A 122 0.80 -0.73 10.42
C VAL A 122 -0.46 -1.58 10.51
N GLN A 123 -0.48 -2.74 9.83
CA GLN A 123 -1.59 -3.70 9.88
C GLN A 123 -1.88 -4.11 11.32
N GLU A 124 -0.85 -4.52 12.06
CA GLU A 124 -0.99 -4.94 13.45
C GLU A 124 -1.51 -3.81 14.36
N VAL A 125 -0.97 -2.60 14.22
CA VAL A 125 -1.41 -1.44 15.03
C VAL A 125 -2.88 -1.10 14.75
N VAL A 126 -3.29 -1.07 13.48
CA VAL A 126 -4.67 -0.74 13.10
C VAL A 126 -5.63 -1.83 13.59
N ILE A 127 -5.34 -3.10 13.35
CA ILE A 127 -6.18 -4.22 13.80
C ILE A 127 -6.31 -4.22 15.33
N ARG A 128 -5.19 -4.09 16.07
CA ARG A 128 -5.22 -4.03 17.55
C ARG A 128 -6.06 -2.86 18.06
N ARG A 129 -5.99 -1.69 17.43
CA ARG A 129 -6.79 -0.52 17.78
C ARG A 129 -8.29 -0.80 17.61
N HIS A 130 -8.69 -1.35 16.47
CA HIS A 130 -10.10 -1.67 16.20
C HIS A 130 -10.63 -2.78 17.11
N LEU A 131 -9.82 -3.77 17.46
CA LEU A 131 -10.16 -4.78 18.48
C LEU A 131 -10.44 -4.13 19.85
N GLN A 132 -9.60 -3.19 20.29
CA GLN A 132 -9.80 -2.49 21.57
C GLN A 132 -11.06 -1.62 21.59
N ILE A 133 -11.38 -0.94 20.47
CA ILE A 133 -12.60 -0.14 20.34
C ILE A 133 -13.84 -1.04 20.42
N SER A 134 -13.81 -2.18 19.75
CA SER A 134 -14.92 -3.12 19.71
C SER A 134 -15.16 -3.77 21.07
N ALA A 135 -14.09 -4.15 21.78
CA ALA A 135 -14.18 -4.67 23.14
C ALA A 135 -14.73 -3.65 24.15
N LYS A 136 -14.63 -2.34 23.89
CA LYS A 136 -15.23 -1.29 24.72
C LYS A 136 -16.70 -1.02 24.40
N LYS A 137 -17.15 -1.27 23.16
CA LYS A 137 -18.55 -1.11 22.74
C LYS A 137 -19.45 -2.28 23.14
N GLY A 138 -18.87 -3.46 23.39
CA GLY A 138 -19.59 -4.65 23.88
C GLY A 138 -19.81 -4.70 25.40
N LYS A 139 -19.59 -3.59 26.12
CA LYS A 139 -19.96 -3.40 27.54
C LYS A 139 -21.00 -2.29 27.62
#